data_AF-E7GK65-F1
#
_entry.id   AF-E7GK65-F1
#
_cell.length_a   1.000
_cell.length_b   1.000
_cell.length_c   1.000
_cell.angle_alpha   90.00
_cell.angle_beta   90.00
_cell.angle_gamma   90.00
#
_symmetry.space_group_name_H-M   'P 1'
#
loop_
_entity.id
_entity.type
_entity.pdbx_description
1 polymer ?
#
loop_
_entity_poly.entity_id
_entity_poly.type
_entity_poly.pdbx_seq_one_letter_code
_entity_poly.pdbx_strand_id
1 'polypeptide(L)'
;MKNGLLSYCRKICSQGRHISRLIIGEQGELAADGEQVDQPDDHFDSHLSRLETLDLLEASKQNYQGVARLGIEALALKVQGMRITDIAALYQVPPSHVGAWISRSLEKLRNDPDFLTCLL
;
A
#
# COMPACT_ATOMS: atom_id res chain seq x y z
N MET A 1 25.37 -5.91 -14.99
CA MET A 1 24.48 -6.98 -14.48
C MET A 1 24.40 -6.85 -12.97
N LYS A 2 23.24 -6.48 -12.42
CA LYS A 2 22.99 -6.39 -10.98
C LYS A 2 21.81 -7.31 -10.69
N ASN A 3 22.12 -8.37 -9.95
CA ASN A 3 21.36 -9.58 -9.79
C ASN A 3 20.15 -9.39 -8.86
N GLY A 4 19.09 -10.15 -9.12
CA GLY A 4 17.80 -10.08 -8.43
C GLY A 4 17.83 -10.64 -7.01
N LEU A 5 17.44 -9.80 -6.05
CA LEU A 5 17.20 -10.23 -4.66
C LEU A 5 16.20 -9.35 -3.91
N LEU A 6 15.12 -8.92 -4.58
CA LEU A 6 13.97 -8.23 -3.96
C LEU A 6 12.66 -9.03 -4.06
N SER A 7 12.73 -10.34 -4.36
CA SER A 7 11.54 -11.20 -4.50
C SER A 7 11.24 -12.08 -3.27
N TYR A 8 12.15 -12.18 -2.28
CA TYR A 8 12.02 -13.20 -1.22
C TYR A 8 11.16 -12.78 -0.02
N CYS A 9 11.07 -11.49 0.33
CA CYS A 9 10.34 -11.06 1.53
C CYS A 9 8.81 -11.18 1.43
N ARG A 10 8.25 -11.25 0.21
CA ARG A 10 6.80 -11.48 0.03
C ARG A 10 6.36 -12.91 0.33
N LYS A 11 7.28 -13.89 0.35
CA LYS A 11 6.91 -15.31 0.41
C LYS A 11 6.85 -15.90 1.83
N ILE A 12 7.56 -15.33 2.81
CA ILE A 12 7.63 -15.90 4.17
C ILE A 12 6.53 -15.38 5.11
N CYS A 13 6.12 -14.11 5.03
CA CYS A 13 5.12 -13.57 5.99
C CYS A 13 3.68 -14.06 5.76
N SER A 14 3.38 -14.73 4.64
CA SER A 14 2.05 -15.30 4.38
C SER A 14 1.84 -16.70 4.98
N GLN A 15 2.89 -17.35 5.48
CA GLN A 15 2.88 -18.77 5.82
C GLN A 15 2.79 -19.08 7.33
N GLY A 16 2.70 -18.07 8.19
CA GLY A 16 2.54 -18.21 9.65
C GLY A 16 1.09 -18.28 10.14
N ARG A 17 0.10 -18.46 9.25
CA ARG A 17 -1.26 -18.83 9.68
C ARG A 17 -1.21 -20.26 10.20
N HIS A 18 -0.89 -20.49 11.47
CA HIS A 18 -1.27 -21.74 12.13
C HIS A 18 -1.31 -21.63 13.67
N ILE A 19 -2.56 -21.67 14.16
CA ILE A 19 -3.03 -22.31 15.40
C ILE A 19 -2.70 -21.60 16.73
N SER A 20 -3.59 -20.68 17.13
CA SER A 20 -3.75 -20.31 18.55
C SER A 20 -4.40 -21.49 19.28
N ARG A 21 -3.59 -22.39 19.85
CA ARG A 21 -4.06 -23.41 20.79
C ARG A 21 -4.01 -22.81 22.18
N LEU A 22 -5.09 -22.12 22.58
CA LEU A 22 -5.28 -21.72 23.96
C LEU A 22 -5.51 -22.98 24.79
N ILE A 23 -4.62 -23.25 25.75
CA ILE A 23 -4.89 -24.19 26.85
C ILE A 23 -4.98 -23.35 28.12
N ILE A 24 -6.15 -23.45 28.77
CA ILE A 24 -6.44 -22.85 30.07
C ILE A 24 -5.74 -23.70 31.13
N GLY A 25 -4.85 -23.10 31.92
CA GLY A 25 -4.41 -23.63 33.19
C GLY A 25 -5.14 -22.91 34.31
N GLU A 26 -5.98 -23.63 35.03
CA GLU A 26 -6.55 -23.22 36.31
C GLU A 26 -5.45 -23.24 37.39
N GLN A 27 -5.18 -22.09 38.02
CA GLN A 27 -4.36 -21.91 39.23
C GLN A 27 -2.83 -22.01 39.09
N GLY A 28 -2.13 -20.94 39.49
CA GLY A 28 -0.80 -21.01 40.12
C GLY A 28 0.41 -20.82 39.20
N GLU A 29 0.83 -19.56 39.04
CA GLU A 29 2.21 -19.06 38.86
C GLU A 29 3.20 -19.79 37.93
N LEU A 30 3.65 -19.10 36.87
CA LEU A 30 5.08 -19.06 36.49
C LEU A 30 5.37 -17.72 35.79
N ALA A 31 6.26 -16.93 36.39
CA ALA A 31 6.79 -15.71 35.81
C ALA A 31 7.69 -16.04 34.59
N ALA A 32 7.56 -15.23 33.54
CA ALA A 32 8.65 -14.99 32.61
C ALA A 32 8.76 -13.47 32.46
N ASP A 33 9.74 -12.93 33.17
CA ASP A 33 10.37 -11.64 32.90
C ASP A 33 10.75 -11.61 31.41
N GLY A 34 10.25 -10.61 30.70
CA GLY A 34 10.36 -10.56 29.25
C GLY A 34 9.74 -9.28 28.75
N GLU A 35 10.55 -8.22 28.83
CA GLU A 35 10.55 -7.00 28.03
C GLU A 35 9.24 -6.74 27.27
N GLN A 36 8.56 -5.67 27.66
CA GLN A 36 7.60 -4.99 26.80
C GLN A 36 8.35 -4.63 25.49
N VAL A 37 8.24 -5.50 24.48
CA VAL A 37 8.87 -5.31 23.17
C VAL A 37 8.24 -4.07 22.57
N ASP A 38 8.99 -2.97 22.65
CA ASP A 38 8.82 -1.75 21.89
C ASP A 38 8.63 -2.14 20.42
N GLN A 39 7.51 -1.75 19.83
CA GLN A 39 7.19 -2.06 18.43
C GLN A 39 8.34 -1.51 17.56
N PRO A 40 9.03 -2.34 16.77
CA PRO A 40 10.15 -1.86 15.97
C PRO A 40 9.61 -0.94 14.87
N ASP A 41 10.22 0.23 14.73
CA ASP A 41 10.25 1.22 13.64
C ASP A 41 9.48 0.96 12.31
N ASP A 42 8.22 0.52 12.35
CA ASP A 42 7.34 0.33 11.17
C ASP A 42 7.02 1.66 10.45
N HIS A 43 7.32 2.79 11.08
CA HIS A 43 7.13 4.11 10.49
C HIS A 43 8.05 4.35 9.30
N PHE A 44 9.30 3.89 9.36
CA PHE A 44 10.25 4.09 8.26
C PHE A 44 9.89 3.22 7.05
N ASP A 45 9.57 1.95 7.28
CA ASP A 45 9.19 1.01 6.21
C ASP A 45 7.85 1.41 5.55
N SER A 46 6.86 1.87 6.34
CA SER A 46 5.60 2.37 5.79
C SER A 46 5.77 3.68 5.01
N HIS A 47 6.64 4.58 5.48
CA HIS A 47 6.96 5.81 4.76
C HIS A 47 7.72 5.52 3.46
N LEU A 48 8.69 4.62 3.49
CA LEU A 48 9.45 4.17 2.31
C LEU A 48 8.51 3.52 1.29
N SER A 49 7.64 2.59 1.72
CA SER A 49 6.66 1.93 0.85
C SER A 49 5.69 2.93 0.21
N ARG A 50 5.30 3.97 0.96
CA ARG A 50 4.49 5.07 0.43
C ARG A 50 5.24 5.88 -0.64
N LEU A 51 6.51 6.22 -0.40
CA LEU A 51 7.33 6.94 -1.38
C LEU A 51 7.52 6.13 -2.66
N GLU A 52 7.85 4.84 -2.54
CA GLU A 52 7.97 3.93 -3.70
C GLU A 52 6.67 3.84 -4.49
N THR A 53 5.52 3.79 -3.80
CA THR A 53 4.20 3.81 -4.46
C THR A 53 3.98 5.10 -5.24
N LEU A 54 4.37 6.25 -4.69
CA LEU A 54 4.20 7.54 -5.35
C LEU A 54 5.07 7.64 -6.60
N ASP A 55 6.33 7.21 -6.52
CA ASP A 55 7.26 7.21 -7.66
C ASP A 55 6.77 6.28 -8.78
N LEU A 56 6.25 5.10 -8.43
CA LEU A 56 5.66 4.17 -9.38
C LEU A 56 4.42 4.78 -10.08
N LEU A 57 3.53 5.44 -9.32
CA LEU A 57 2.37 6.11 -9.86
C LEU A 57 2.77 7.25 -10.81
N GLU A 58 3.77 8.05 -10.43
CA GLU A 58 4.29 9.14 -11.25
C GLU A 58 4.92 8.66 -12.57
N ALA A 59 5.70 7.57 -12.52
CA ALA A 59 6.27 6.95 -13.71
C ALA A 59 5.17 6.39 -14.64
N SER A 60 4.21 5.65 -14.07
CA SER A 60 3.11 5.06 -14.84
C SER A 60 2.19 6.11 -15.45
N LYS A 61 2.00 7.26 -14.80
CA LYS A 61 1.18 8.38 -15.28
C LYS A 61 1.49 8.80 -16.72
N GLN A 62 2.75 8.70 -17.15
CA GLN A 62 3.18 9.07 -18.51
C GLN A 62 2.54 8.19 -19.59
N ASN A 63 2.16 6.96 -19.25
CA ASN A 63 1.54 6.00 -20.16
C ASN A 63 0.02 6.14 -20.25
N TYR A 64 -0.59 6.97 -19.39
CA TYR A 64 -2.03 7.18 -19.34
C TYR A 64 -2.43 8.59 -19.76
N GLN A 65 -3.63 8.71 -20.34
CA GLN A 65 -4.18 9.98 -20.80
C GLN A 65 -5.62 10.19 -20.31
N GLY A 66 -6.05 11.45 -20.34
CA GLY A 66 -7.40 11.88 -19.96
C GLY A 66 -7.77 11.50 -18.52
N VAL A 67 -8.97 10.94 -18.35
CA VAL A 67 -9.52 10.60 -17.02
C VAL A 67 -8.68 9.55 -16.28
N ALA A 68 -7.98 8.66 -17.00
CA ALA A 68 -7.10 7.68 -16.38
C ALA A 68 -5.89 8.35 -15.73
N ARG A 69 -5.31 9.35 -16.41
CA ARG A 69 -4.21 10.15 -15.85
C ARG A 69 -4.66 10.92 -14.61
N LEU A 70 -5.83 11.56 -14.67
CA LEU A 70 -6.40 12.30 -13.54
C LEU A 70 -6.68 11.39 -12.33
N GLY A 71 -7.13 10.16 -12.54
CA GLY A 71 -7.36 9.24 -11.43
C GLY A 71 -6.07 8.67 -10.83
N ILE A 72 -5.00 8.50 -11.61
CA ILE A 72 -3.66 8.19 -11.08
C ILE A 72 -3.12 9.35 -10.24
N GLU A 73 -3.28 10.57 -10.71
CA GLU A 73 -2.87 11.78 -9.98
C GLU A 73 -3.67 11.93 -8.67
N ALA A 74 -4.99 11.77 -8.72
CA ALA A 74 -5.85 11.76 -7.55
C ALA A 74 -5.51 10.61 -6.57
N LEU A 75 -5.11 9.44 -7.09
CA LEU A 75 -4.65 8.32 -6.27
C LEU A 75 -3.33 8.66 -5.56
N ALA A 76 -2.38 9.30 -6.25
CA ALA A 76 -1.13 9.76 -5.66
C ALA A 76 -1.39 10.77 -4.54
N LEU A 77 -2.26 11.77 -4.75
CA LEU A 77 -2.65 12.73 -3.72
C LEU A 77 -3.34 12.04 -2.52
N LYS A 78 -4.15 11.01 -2.78
CA LYS A 78 -4.78 10.21 -1.72
C LYS A 78 -3.77 9.39 -0.91
N VAL A 79 -2.78 8.79 -1.57
CA VAL A 79 -1.64 8.11 -0.93
C VAL A 79 -0.81 9.10 -0.12
N GLN A 80 -0.73 10.36 -0.56
CA GLN A 80 -0.14 11.45 0.21
C GLN A 80 -0.94 11.86 1.46
N GLY A 81 -2.14 11.30 1.66
CA GLY A 81 -3.00 11.58 2.80
C GLY A 81 -4.03 12.70 2.55
N MET A 82 -4.15 13.21 1.32
CA MET A 82 -5.20 14.17 1.00
C MET A 82 -6.57 13.51 0.97
N ARG A 83 -7.58 14.20 1.49
CA ARG A 83 -8.96 13.71 1.45
C ARG A 83 -9.53 13.92 0.04
N ILE A 84 -10.44 13.03 -0.35
CA ILE A 84 -11.12 13.11 -1.65
C ILE A 84 -11.82 14.47 -1.84
N THR A 85 -12.37 15.05 -0.77
CA THR A 85 -13.00 16.39 -0.81
C THR A 85 -12.01 17.50 -1.14
N ASP A 86 -10.79 17.43 -0.61
CA ASP A 86 -9.75 18.44 -0.83
C ASP A 86 -9.19 18.33 -2.25
N ILE A 87 -9.00 17.09 -2.71
CA ILE A 87 -8.63 16.79 -4.11
C ILE A 87 -9.72 17.31 -5.07
N ALA A 88 -10.99 17.07 -4.75
CA ALA A 88 -12.11 17.53 -5.57
C ALA A 88 -12.18 19.06 -5.66
N ALA A 89 -11.93 19.76 -4.55
CA ALA A 89 -11.83 21.21 -4.53
C ALA A 89 -10.67 21.73 -5.40
N LEU A 90 -9.51 21.06 -5.38
CA LEU A 90 -8.34 21.42 -6.20
C LEU A 90 -8.64 21.35 -7.71
N TYR A 91 -9.37 20.31 -8.14
CA TYR A 91 -9.78 20.17 -9.55
C TYR A 91 -11.12 20.85 -9.88
N GLN A 92 -11.76 21.52 -8.93
CA GLN A 92 -13.07 22.17 -9.08
C GLN A 92 -14.16 21.22 -9.61
N VAL A 93 -14.16 19.97 -9.14
CA VAL A 93 -15.14 18.94 -9.50
C VAL A 93 -15.85 18.39 -8.26
N PRO A 94 -17.00 17.72 -8.42
CA PRO A 94 -17.63 16.98 -7.32
C PRO A 94 -16.73 15.84 -6.78
N PRO A 95 -16.74 15.56 -5.46
CA PRO A 95 -15.99 14.44 -4.88
C PRO A 95 -16.32 13.06 -5.49
N SER A 96 -17.54 12.89 -5.99
CA SER A 96 -17.97 11.66 -6.69
C SER A 96 -17.17 11.41 -7.98
N HIS A 97 -16.81 12.47 -8.71
CA HIS A 97 -16.00 12.35 -9.93
C HIS A 97 -14.59 11.87 -9.61
N VAL A 98 -13.98 12.41 -8.54
CA VAL A 98 -12.64 11.98 -8.09
C VAL A 98 -12.63 10.49 -7.74
N GLY A 99 -13.64 10.03 -6.98
CA GLY A 99 -13.81 8.61 -6.69
C GLY A 99 -13.94 7.75 -7.96
N ALA A 100 -14.74 8.20 -8.93
CA ALA A 100 -14.91 7.50 -10.20
C ALA A 100 -13.61 7.48 -11.04
N TRP A 101 -12.84 8.56 -11.06
CA TRP A 101 -11.55 8.64 -11.75
C TRP A 101 -10.56 7.65 -11.15
N ILE A 102 -10.44 7.62 -9.82
CA ILE A 102 -9.56 6.68 -9.11
C ILE A 102 -9.96 5.24 -9.44
N SER A 103 -11.24 4.88 -9.31
CA SER A 103 -11.71 3.52 -9.59
C SER A 103 -11.43 3.08 -11.03
N ARG A 104 -11.74 3.92 -12.02
CA ARG A 104 -11.47 3.63 -13.45
C ARG A 104 -9.98 3.52 -13.75
N SER A 105 -9.16 4.33 -13.08
CA SER A 105 -7.72 4.30 -13.27
C SER A 105 -7.12 3.04 -12.65
N LEU A 106 -7.59 2.64 -11.47
CA LEU A 106 -7.17 1.41 -10.82
C LEU A 106 -7.57 0.17 -11.62
N GLU A 107 -8.76 0.17 -12.24
CA GLU A 107 -9.17 -0.89 -13.16
C GLU A 107 -8.23 -0.97 -14.37
N LYS A 108 -7.83 0.16 -14.94
CA LYS A 108 -6.84 0.18 -16.04
C LYS A 108 -5.48 -0.33 -15.60
N LEU A 109 -4.95 0.18 -14.48
CA LEU A 109 -3.67 -0.25 -13.91
C LEU A 109 -3.66 -1.76 -13.63
N ARG A 110 -4.77 -2.33 -13.15
CA ARG A 110 -4.89 -3.77 -12.89
C ARG A 110 -4.91 -4.62 -14.15
N ASN A 111 -5.35 -4.07 -15.28
CA ASN A 111 -5.37 -4.75 -16.58
C ASN A 111 -4.12 -4.46 -17.41
N ASP A 112 -3.22 -3.60 -16.93
CA ASP A 112 -2.02 -3.18 -17.65
C ASP A 112 -0.82 -4.06 -17.26
N PRO A 113 -0.31 -4.90 -18.16
CA PRO A 113 0.82 -5.77 -17.87
C PRO A 113 2.12 -4.98 -17.64
N ASP A 114 2.30 -3.81 -18.26
CA ASP A 114 3.50 -2.99 -18.08
C ASP A 114 3.54 -2.44 -16.66
N PHE A 115 2.38 -1.98 -16.15
CA PHE A 115 2.27 -1.54 -14.76
C PHE A 115 2.49 -2.68 -13.77
N LEU A 116 1.90 -3.86 -14.02
CA LEU A 116 2.09 -5.04 -13.15
C LEU A 116 3.53 -5.54 -13.15
N THR A 117 4.25 -5.39 -14.27
CA THR A 117 5.67 -5.77 -14.35
C THR A 117 6.53 -4.87 -13.46
N CYS A 118 6.16 -3.60 -13.29
CA CYS A 118 6.85 -2.71 -12.35
C CYS A 118 6.60 -3.04 -10.87
N LEU A 119 5.59 -3.87 -10.55
CA LEU A 119 5.27 -4.29 -9.17
C LEU A 119 6.01 -5.58 -8.74
N LEU A 120 6.51 -6.38 -9.70
CA LEU A 120 7.09 -7.71 -9.48
C LEU A 120 8.61 -7.67 -9.23
#